data_AF-A0A847YRK1-F1
#
_entry.id   AF-A0A847YRK1-F1
#
_cell.length_a   1.000
_cell.length_b   1.000
_cell.length_c   1.000
_cell.angle_alpha   90.00
_cell.angle_beta   90.00
_cell.angle_gamma   90.00
#
_symmetry.space_group_name_H-M   'P 1'
#
loop_
_entity.id
_entity.type
_entity.pdbx_description
1 polymer ?
#
loop_
_entity_poly.entity_id
_entity_poly.type
_entity_poly.pdbx_seq_one_letter_code
_entity_poly.pdbx_strand_id
1 'polypeptide(L)'
;MAKKGSKTVPEAEPLKLFYIFYNQERYDNWLKSLSEARFDADPKSDEMPEGFRILDSFSVDITLEVLKIIKLFQNNRFTKEESLDRLGQVEVIIMATPPEGGLVEIIEILQLQKLVLFASCRKFIAGTYDKDIKSLVKKGREILDKDMEGALDCAAQIGAG
;
A
#
# COMPACT_ATOMS: atom_id res chain seq x y z
N MET A 1 48.55 -23.22 27.63
CA MET A 1 47.13 -22.83 27.46
C MET A 1 47.07 -21.63 26.50
N ALA A 2 46.73 -21.85 25.23
CA ALA A 2 46.69 -20.79 24.22
C ALA A 2 45.27 -20.22 24.13
N LYS A 3 45.10 -18.92 24.46
CA LYS A 3 43.87 -18.16 24.23
C LYS A 3 43.66 -18.00 22.72
N LYS A 4 42.67 -18.71 22.17
CA LYS A 4 42.23 -18.52 20.79
C LYS A 4 41.32 -17.29 20.75
N GLY A 5 41.81 -16.21 20.13
CA GLY A 5 41.05 -14.98 19.94
C GLY A 5 39.80 -15.24 19.10
N SER A 6 38.66 -14.81 19.63
CA SER A 6 37.38 -14.73 18.92
C SER A 6 37.54 -13.69 17.80
N LYS A 7 37.59 -14.14 16.54
CA LYS A 7 37.45 -13.27 15.38
C LYS A 7 36.00 -12.81 15.32
N THR A 8 35.76 -11.53 15.58
CA THR A 8 34.52 -10.85 15.20
C THR A 8 34.39 -10.95 13.69
N VAL A 9 33.37 -11.67 13.23
CA VAL A 9 32.99 -11.73 11.82
C VAL A 9 32.58 -10.30 11.42
N PRO A 10 33.13 -9.72 10.35
CA PRO A 10 32.67 -8.42 9.86
C PRO A 10 31.17 -8.56 9.55
N GLU A 11 30.37 -7.65 10.10
CA GLU A 11 28.97 -7.49 9.73
C GLU A 11 28.94 -7.31 8.22
N ALA A 12 28.47 -8.32 7.50
CA ALA A 12 28.45 -8.30 6.04
C ALA A 12 27.66 -7.06 5.62
N GLU A 13 28.29 -6.19 4.80
CA GLU A 13 27.59 -5.05 4.22
C GLU A 13 26.29 -5.58 3.61
N PRO A 14 25.14 -5.01 4.01
CA PRO A 14 23.88 -5.54 3.56
C PRO A 14 23.83 -5.43 2.05
N LEU A 15 23.77 -6.59 1.39
CA LEU A 15 23.56 -6.69 -0.05
C LEU A 15 22.45 -5.69 -0.41
N LYS A 16 22.77 -4.69 -1.22
CA LYS A 16 21.77 -3.89 -1.93
C LYS A 16 21.03 -4.87 -2.82
N LEU A 17 19.99 -5.52 -2.28
CA LEU A 17 19.03 -6.24 -3.10
C LEU A 17 18.52 -5.21 -4.10
N PHE A 18 18.73 -5.47 -5.39
CA PHE A 18 18.08 -4.71 -6.44
C PHE A 18 16.60 -5.06 -6.39
N TYR A 19 15.85 -4.33 -5.58
CA TYR A 19 14.40 -4.42 -5.59
C TYR A 19 13.91 -3.77 -6.87
N ILE A 20 13.21 -4.54 -7.69
CA ILE A 20 12.36 -3.99 -8.74
C ILE A 20 11.13 -3.45 -8.01
N PHE A 21 10.98 -2.14 -8.02
CA PHE A 21 9.83 -1.44 -7.49
C PHE A 21 8.72 -1.36 -8.53
N TYR A 22 7.50 -1.14 -8.05
CA TYR A 22 6.31 -1.04 -8.87
C TYR A 22 6.46 0.04 -9.94
N ASN A 23 6.01 -0.28 -11.15
CA ASN A 23 6.18 0.57 -12.32
C ASN A 23 4.88 0.65 -13.12
N GLN A 24 4.86 1.55 -14.11
CA GLN A 24 3.69 1.79 -14.94
C GLN A 24 3.25 0.54 -15.69
N GLU A 25 4.19 -0.21 -16.28
CA GLU A 25 3.90 -1.44 -17.03
C GLU A 25 3.13 -2.46 -16.18
N ARG A 26 3.52 -2.63 -14.91
CA ARG A 26 2.84 -3.54 -13.99
C ARG A 26 1.42 -3.10 -13.69
N TYR A 27 1.20 -1.80 -13.50
CA TYR A 27 -0.13 -1.22 -13.32
C TYR A 27 -1.01 -1.42 -14.56
N ASP A 28 -0.48 -1.11 -15.73
CA ASP A 28 -1.19 -1.24 -17.01
C ASP A 28 -1.58 -2.69 -17.30
N ASN A 29 -0.72 -3.65 -16.94
CA ASN A 29 -1.02 -5.07 -17.04
C ASN A 29 -2.22 -5.46 -16.17
N TRP A 30 -2.33 -4.95 -14.94
CA TRP A 30 -3.49 -5.18 -14.09
C TRP A 30 -4.77 -4.57 -14.66
N LEU A 31 -4.70 -3.32 -15.16
CA LEU A 31 -5.84 -2.67 -15.81
C LEU A 31 -6.31 -3.47 -17.03
N LYS A 32 -5.37 -3.96 -17.84
CA LYS A 32 -5.68 -4.81 -18.98
C LYS A 32 -6.38 -6.09 -18.54
N SER A 33 -5.84 -6.81 -17.56
CA SER A 33 -6.47 -8.03 -17.04
C SER A 33 -7.89 -7.77 -16.50
N LEU A 34 -8.12 -6.65 -15.81
CA LEU A 34 -9.45 -6.26 -15.36
C LEU A 34 -10.40 -5.94 -16.52
N SER A 35 -9.91 -5.29 -17.58
CA SER A 35 -10.73 -4.92 -18.74
C SER A 35 -11.23 -6.13 -19.53
N GLU A 36 -10.49 -7.24 -19.48
CA GLU A 36 -10.80 -8.50 -20.13
C GLU A 36 -11.64 -9.44 -19.25
N ALA A 37 -11.81 -9.11 -17.96
CA ALA A 37 -12.44 -9.97 -16.96
C ALA A 37 -13.97 -9.85 -16.92
N ARG A 38 -14.60 -10.91 -16.42
CA ARG A 38 -16.06 -10.99 -16.21
C ARG A 38 -16.43 -10.79 -14.74
N PHE A 39 -17.36 -9.88 -14.48
CA PHE A 39 -17.87 -9.56 -13.14
C PHE A 39 -19.23 -10.19 -12.84
N ASP A 40 -19.88 -10.76 -13.86
CA ASP A 40 -21.14 -11.47 -13.71
C ASP A 40 -20.95 -12.80 -12.98
N ALA A 41 -21.86 -13.08 -12.05
CA ALA A 41 -21.91 -14.36 -11.35
C ALA A 41 -22.41 -15.46 -12.29
N ASP A 42 -21.71 -16.59 -12.31
CA ASP A 42 -22.22 -17.80 -12.95
C ASP A 42 -23.25 -18.45 -12.01
N PRO A 43 -24.54 -18.56 -12.40
CA PRO A 43 -25.57 -19.17 -11.55
C PRO A 43 -25.31 -20.64 -11.20
N LYS A 44 -24.34 -21.29 -11.86
CA LYS A 44 -23.95 -22.69 -11.65
C LYS A 44 -22.65 -22.85 -10.88
N SER A 45 -22.01 -21.76 -10.46
CA SER A 45 -20.76 -21.79 -9.72
C SER A 45 -20.92 -21.06 -8.39
N ASP A 46 -20.38 -21.64 -7.32
CA ASP A 46 -20.25 -20.98 -6.02
C ASP A 46 -18.96 -20.13 -5.94
N GLU A 47 -18.16 -20.10 -7.01
CA GLU A 47 -16.94 -19.30 -7.07
C GLU A 47 -17.23 -17.81 -7.28
N MET A 48 -16.40 -16.98 -6.67
CA MET A 48 -16.43 -15.54 -6.91
C MET A 48 -16.09 -15.22 -8.38
N PRO A 49 -16.82 -14.29 -9.03
CA PRO A 49 -16.53 -13.87 -10.39
C PRO A 49 -15.07 -13.51 -10.60
N GLU A 50 -14.54 -13.85 -11.77
CA GLU A 50 -13.13 -13.65 -12.13
C GLU A 50 -12.68 -12.21 -11.92
N GLY A 51 -13.47 -11.23 -12.35
CA GLY A 51 -13.16 -9.81 -12.21
C GLY A 51 -12.92 -9.39 -10.76
N PHE A 52 -13.70 -9.92 -9.80
CA PHE A 52 -13.50 -9.63 -8.38
C PHE A 52 -12.24 -10.28 -7.82
N ARG A 53 -11.90 -11.51 -8.27
CA ARG A 53 -10.66 -12.18 -7.87
C ARG A 53 -9.41 -11.47 -8.40
N ILE A 54 -9.48 -10.96 -9.64
CA ILE A 54 -8.41 -10.14 -10.24
C ILE A 54 -8.30 -8.80 -9.50
N LEU A 55 -9.42 -8.15 -9.19
CA LEU A 55 -9.42 -6.89 -8.45
C LEU A 55 -8.81 -7.05 -7.04
N ASP A 56 -9.15 -8.11 -6.34
CA ASP A 56 -8.54 -8.44 -5.04
C ASP A 56 -7.02 -8.66 -5.18
N SER A 57 -6.61 -9.46 -6.17
CA SER A 57 -5.19 -9.73 -6.43
C SER A 57 -4.42 -8.45 -6.77
N PHE A 58 -5.01 -7.56 -7.56
CA PHE A 58 -4.46 -6.25 -7.89
C PHE A 58 -4.32 -5.36 -6.64
N SER A 59 -5.36 -5.31 -5.81
CA SER A 59 -5.36 -4.59 -4.54
C SER A 59 -4.29 -5.10 -3.58
N VAL A 60 -4.11 -6.42 -3.49
CA VAL A 60 -3.06 -7.08 -2.70
C VAL A 60 -1.69 -6.72 -3.26
N ASP A 61 -1.50 -6.74 -4.58
CA ASP A 61 -0.20 -6.45 -5.20
C ASP A 61 0.31 -5.04 -4.86
N ILE A 62 -0.57 -4.04 -4.97
CA ILE A 62 -0.26 -2.65 -4.54
C ILE A 62 0.13 -2.62 -3.06
N THR A 63 -0.62 -3.35 -2.23
CA THR A 63 -0.38 -3.38 -0.78
C THR A 63 0.98 -4.02 -0.46
N LEU A 64 1.33 -5.11 -1.14
CA LEU A 64 2.62 -5.77 -0.97
C LEU A 64 3.79 -4.87 -1.37
N GLU A 65 3.62 -4.07 -2.42
CA GLU A 65 4.63 -3.08 -2.80
C GLU A 65 4.86 -2.05 -1.69
N VAL A 66 3.78 -1.46 -1.17
CA VAL A 66 3.89 -0.47 -0.09
C VAL A 66 4.51 -1.10 1.15
N LEU A 67 4.14 -2.33 1.50
CA LEU A 67 4.74 -3.07 2.61
C LEU A 67 6.23 -3.33 2.41
N LYS A 68 6.69 -3.58 1.18
CA LYS A 68 8.12 -3.72 0.85
C LYS A 68 8.88 -2.45 1.22
N ILE A 69 8.36 -1.27 0.84
CA ILE A 69 8.95 0.04 1.18
C ILE A 69 9.02 0.22 2.70
N ILE A 70 7.91 -0.05 3.40
CA ILE A 70 7.85 0.06 4.86
C ILE A 70 8.83 -0.90 5.54
N LYS A 71 8.97 -2.12 5.03
CA LYS A 71 9.91 -3.10 5.58
C LYS A 71 11.37 -2.66 5.40
N LEU A 72 11.69 -2.03 4.28
CA LEU A 72 13.02 -1.46 4.03
C LEU A 72 13.32 -0.30 4.98
N PHE A 73 12.34 0.57 5.23
CA PHE A 73 12.45 1.62 6.23
C PHE A 73 12.68 1.05 7.64
N GLN A 74 11.83 0.12 8.10
CA GLN A 74 11.93 -0.52 9.41
C GLN A 74 13.29 -1.23 9.63
N ASN A 75 13.88 -1.77 8.57
CA ASN A 75 15.16 -2.46 8.63
C ASN A 75 16.37 -1.51 8.46
N ASN A 76 16.16 -0.19 8.52
CA ASN A 76 17.17 0.84 8.30
C ASN A 76 17.91 0.66 6.95
N ARG A 77 17.21 0.14 5.93
CA ARG A 77 17.73 -0.01 4.55
C ARG A 77 17.40 1.20 3.69
N PHE A 78 16.31 1.89 4.01
CA PHE A 78 15.99 3.22 3.48
C PHE A 78 15.94 4.23 4.62
N THR A 79 16.42 5.42 4.33
CA THR A 79 16.17 6.61 5.14
C THR A 79 14.69 7.01 5.06
N LYS A 80 14.29 7.93 5.94
CA LYS A 80 12.96 8.55 5.89
C LYS A 80 12.67 9.19 4.53
N GLU A 81 13.61 9.96 4.00
CA GLU A 81 13.46 10.67 2.73
C GLU A 81 13.35 9.69 1.54
N GLU A 82 14.24 8.70 1.45
CA GLU A 82 14.17 7.67 0.41
C GLU A 82 12.85 6.88 0.49
N SER A 83 12.35 6.59 1.70
CA SER A 83 11.10 5.86 1.87
C SER A 83 9.89 6.69 1.40
N LEU A 84 9.89 7.99 1.68
CA LEU A 84 8.83 8.90 1.24
C LEU A 84 8.86 9.13 -0.28
N ASP A 85 10.04 9.30 -0.86
CA ASP A 85 10.21 9.43 -2.32
C ASP A 85 9.70 8.17 -3.05
N ARG A 86 10.11 6.98 -2.58
CA ARG A 86 9.63 5.71 -3.15
C ARG A 86 8.13 5.51 -3.01
N LEU A 87 7.58 5.85 -1.84
CA LEU A 87 6.14 5.76 -1.61
C LEU A 87 5.37 6.69 -2.55
N GLY A 88 5.86 7.92 -2.75
CA GLY A 88 5.27 8.90 -3.66
C GLY A 88 5.32 8.46 -5.13
N GLN A 89 6.41 7.83 -5.57
CA GLN A 89 6.49 7.27 -6.93
C GLN A 89 5.42 6.21 -7.19
N VAL A 90 5.19 5.30 -6.23
CA VAL A 90 4.13 4.29 -6.34
C VAL A 90 2.75 4.96 -6.30
N GLU A 91 2.54 5.91 -5.39
CA GLU A 91 1.27 6.64 -5.28
C GLU A 91 0.89 7.36 -6.57
N VAL A 92 1.84 8.02 -7.25
CA VAL A 92 1.59 8.69 -8.53
C VAL A 92 1.08 7.72 -9.59
N ILE A 93 1.63 6.50 -9.65
CA ILE A 93 1.19 5.47 -10.60
C ILE A 93 -0.23 5.00 -10.25
N ILE A 94 -0.48 4.69 -8.97
CA ILE A 94 -1.77 4.15 -8.53
C ILE A 94 -2.89 5.20 -8.61
N MET A 95 -2.58 6.47 -8.36
CA MET A 95 -3.52 7.59 -8.39
C MET A 95 -3.63 8.24 -9.78
N ALA A 96 -3.03 7.64 -10.80
CA ALA A 96 -3.23 8.09 -12.18
C ALA A 96 -4.71 8.02 -12.56
N THR A 97 -5.13 8.86 -13.51
CA THR A 97 -6.51 8.90 -13.98
C THR A 97 -6.98 7.49 -14.39
N PRO A 98 -8.12 7.00 -13.86
CA PRO A 98 -8.69 5.72 -14.25
C PRO A 98 -8.95 5.64 -15.77
N PRO A 99 -8.84 4.44 -16.38
CA PRO A 99 -9.20 4.26 -17.78
C PRO A 99 -10.70 4.51 -17.99
N GLU A 100 -11.06 5.23 -19.05
CA GLU A 100 -12.46 5.51 -19.40
C GLU A 100 -13.30 4.24 -19.59
N GLY A 101 -14.61 4.34 -19.36
CA GLY A 101 -15.57 3.26 -19.55
C GLY A 101 -15.92 2.52 -18.26
N GLY A 102 -16.26 1.23 -18.37
CA GLY A 102 -16.84 0.45 -17.27
C GLY A 102 -15.91 0.16 -16.09
N LEU A 103 -14.62 0.50 -16.18
CA LEU A 103 -13.66 0.30 -15.09
C LEU A 103 -13.48 1.53 -14.20
N VAL A 104 -13.91 2.74 -14.63
CA VAL A 104 -13.67 3.99 -13.90
C VAL A 104 -14.09 3.86 -12.43
N GLU A 105 -15.36 3.52 -12.18
CA GLU A 105 -15.90 3.43 -10.81
C GLU A 105 -15.17 2.37 -9.97
N ILE A 106 -14.79 1.24 -10.58
CA ILE A 106 -14.09 0.15 -9.90
C ILE A 106 -12.69 0.61 -9.45
N ILE A 107 -11.96 1.30 -10.35
CA ILE A 107 -10.63 1.80 -10.07
C ILE A 107 -10.67 2.97 -9.08
N GLU A 108 -11.66 3.86 -9.15
CA GLU A 108 -11.83 4.94 -8.17
C GLU A 108 -12.08 4.40 -6.75
N ILE A 109 -12.89 3.34 -6.62
CA ILE A 109 -13.09 2.67 -5.32
C ILE A 109 -11.79 2.07 -4.80
N LEU A 110 -11.01 1.42 -5.67
CA LEU A 110 -9.70 0.89 -5.31
C LEU A 110 -8.77 2.02 -4.84
N GLN A 111 -8.70 3.12 -5.60
CA GLN A 111 -7.88 4.29 -5.29
C GLN A 111 -8.24 4.91 -3.95
N LEU A 112 -9.54 5.06 -3.62
CA LEU A 112 -9.98 5.59 -2.33
C LEU A 112 -9.43 4.79 -1.15
N GLN A 113 -9.43 3.46 -1.26
CA GLN A 113 -8.83 2.59 -0.24
C GLN A 113 -7.31 2.79 -0.15
N LYS A 114 -6.64 2.98 -1.29
CA LYS A 114 -5.18 3.20 -1.33
C LYS A 114 -4.76 4.57 -0.84
N LEU A 115 -5.61 5.60 -0.93
CA LEU A 115 -5.34 6.91 -0.31
C LEU A 115 -5.08 6.77 1.19
N VAL A 116 -5.91 6.00 1.90
CA VAL A 116 -5.72 5.73 3.32
C VAL A 116 -4.43 4.95 3.56
N LEU A 117 -4.11 3.95 2.72
CA LEU A 117 -2.86 3.20 2.82
C LEU A 117 -1.63 4.12 2.70
N PHE A 118 -1.54 4.93 1.65
CA PHE A 118 -0.42 5.84 1.43
C PHE A 118 -0.31 6.89 2.56
N ALA A 119 -1.43 7.47 2.98
CA ALA A 119 -1.45 8.42 4.09
C ALA A 119 -1.02 7.79 5.42
N SER A 120 -1.45 6.55 5.70
CA SER A 120 -1.02 5.78 6.88
C SER A 120 0.48 5.55 6.87
N CYS A 121 1.01 5.09 5.73
CA CYS A 121 2.44 4.82 5.56
C CYS A 121 3.28 6.10 5.71
N ARG A 122 2.84 7.24 5.18
CA ARG A 122 3.49 8.53 5.40
C ARG A 122 3.56 8.88 6.88
N LYS A 123 2.45 8.74 7.61
CA LYS A 123 2.39 9.02 9.07
C LYS A 123 3.27 8.06 9.86
N PHE A 124 3.29 6.77 9.51
CA PHE A 124 4.17 5.78 10.13
C PHE A 124 5.64 6.15 9.94
N ILE A 125 6.07 6.43 8.69
CA ILE A 125 7.44 6.85 8.37
C ILE A 125 7.80 8.17 9.07
N ALA A 126 6.83 9.09 9.18
CA ALA A 126 7.02 10.36 9.86
C ALA A 126 7.06 10.25 11.40
N GLY A 127 6.52 9.18 11.97
CA GLY A 127 6.30 9.03 13.41
C GLY A 127 5.18 9.92 13.96
N THR A 128 4.25 10.36 13.10
CA THR A 128 3.21 11.35 13.43
C THR A 128 1.82 10.71 13.43
N TYR A 129 1.60 9.78 14.36
CA TYR A 129 0.31 9.11 14.55
C TYR A 129 -0.04 8.95 16.03
N ASP A 130 -1.34 8.96 16.33
CA ASP A 130 -1.89 8.72 17.66
C ASP A 130 -2.12 7.21 17.88
N LYS A 131 -1.94 6.76 19.12
CA LYS A 131 -2.16 5.37 19.55
C LYS A 131 -3.57 5.14 20.12
N ASP A 132 -4.35 6.20 20.37
CA ASP A 132 -5.72 6.08 20.83
C ASP A 132 -6.71 5.86 19.66
N ILE A 133 -6.73 4.62 19.17
CA ILE A 133 -7.62 4.18 18.10
C ILE A 133 -9.10 4.46 18.42
N LYS A 134 -9.52 4.33 19.68
CA LYS A 134 -10.93 4.52 20.06
C LYS A 134 -11.37 5.96 19.84
N SER A 135 -10.52 6.91 20.24
CA SER A 135 -10.77 8.34 20.05
C SER A 135 -10.76 8.72 18.56
N LEU A 136 -9.82 8.19 17.78
CA LEU A 136 -9.77 8.41 16.33
C LEU A 136 -11.02 7.87 15.61
N VAL A 137 -11.47 6.66 15.94
CA VAL A 137 -12.68 6.07 15.37
C VAL A 137 -13.92 6.91 15.73
N LYS A 138 -14.03 7.37 16.98
CA LYS A 138 -15.13 8.23 17.40
C LYS A 138 -15.13 9.55 16.62
N LYS A 139 -13.99 10.23 16.55
CA LYS A 139 -13.83 11.49 15.82
C LYS A 139 -14.17 11.33 14.34
N GLY A 140 -13.62 10.30 13.68
CA GLY A 140 -13.87 10.03 12.26
C GLY A 140 -15.35 9.87 11.94
N ARG A 141 -16.11 9.14 12.77
CA ARG A 141 -17.57 9.01 12.59
C ARG A 141 -18.34 10.31 12.77
N GLU A 142 -17.89 11.19 13.68
CA GLU A 142 -18.55 12.48 13.95
C GLU A 142 -18.39 13.47 12.79
N ILE A 143 -17.30 13.34 12.02
CA ILE A 143 -16.94 14.27 10.95
C ILE A 143 -17.16 13.72 9.54
N LEU A 144 -17.42 12.42 9.36
CA LEU A 144 -17.51 11.74 8.06
C LEU A 144 -18.32 12.48 7.00
N ASP A 145 -19.53 12.94 7.35
CA ASP A 145 -20.45 13.60 6.42
C ASP A 145 -20.15 15.09 6.19
N LYS A 146 -19.24 15.68 6.98
CA LYS A 146 -18.94 17.12 6.99
C LYS A 146 -17.53 17.45 6.52
N ASP A 147 -16.60 16.53 6.75
CA ASP A 147 -15.17 16.66 6.51
C ASP A 147 -14.61 15.27 6.18
N MET A 148 -14.75 14.90 4.91
CA MET A 148 -14.26 13.62 4.39
C MET A 148 -12.74 13.53 4.49
N GLU A 149 -12.02 14.62 4.24
CA GLU A 149 -10.56 14.66 4.37
C GLU A 149 -10.11 14.41 5.82
N GLY A 150 -10.77 15.04 6.79
CA GLY A 150 -10.53 14.81 8.21
C GLY A 150 -10.88 13.37 8.65
N ALA A 151 -11.93 12.78 8.09
CA ALA A 151 -12.28 11.38 8.34
C ALA A 151 -11.23 10.42 7.77
N LEU A 152 -10.73 10.69 6.55
CA LEU A 152 -9.62 9.96 5.94
C LEU A 152 -8.32 10.13 6.75
N ASP A 153 -8.04 11.32 7.30
CA ASP A 153 -6.89 11.52 8.18
C ASP A 153 -7.00 10.67 9.46
N CYS A 154 -8.19 10.59 10.07
CA CYS A 154 -8.43 9.72 11.21
C CYS A 154 -8.17 8.25 10.85
N ALA A 155 -8.66 7.79 9.70
CA ALA A 155 -8.39 6.44 9.20
C ALA A 155 -6.90 6.20 8.96
N ALA A 156 -6.19 7.18 8.41
CA ALA A 156 -4.76 7.11 8.17
C ALA A 156 -3.94 7.06 9.47
N GLN A 157 -4.37 7.79 10.50
CA GLN A 157 -3.74 7.69 11.83
C GLN A 157 -3.92 6.31 12.45
N ILE A 158 -5.11 5.71 12.31
CA ILE A 158 -5.37 4.34 12.76
C ILE A 158 -4.48 3.35 12.00
N GLY A 159 -4.39 3.46 10.67
CA GLY A 159 -3.58 2.56 9.86
C GLY A 159 -2.07 2.69 10.10
N ALA A 160 -1.61 3.80 10.66
CA ALA A 160 -0.22 4.03 11.00
C ALA A 160 0.19 3.44 12.37
N GLY A 161 -0.76 3.22 13.28
CA GLY A 161 -0.52 2.75 14.65
C GLY A 161 -0.60 1.24 14.83
#